data_AF-A0A1W9GFS9-F1
#
_entry.id   AF-A0A1W9GFS9-F1
#
_cell.length_a   1.000
_cell.length_b   1.000
_cell.length_c   1.000
_cell.angle_alpha   90.00
_cell.angle_beta   90.00
_cell.angle_gamma   90.00
#
_symmetry.space_group_name_H-M   'P 1'
#
loop_
_entity.id
_entity.type
_entity.pdbx_description
1 polymer ?
#
loop_
_entity_poly.entity_id
_entity_poly.type
_entity_poly.pdbx_seq_one_letter_code
_entity_poly.pdbx_strand_id
1 'polypeptide(L)'
;MTRFPRIGLQILPLLLLGSFGGCALMTSGMHQRLAVCSYDHAWDAAIDAVKDRSTDTKDKDTGLIVTEWLEVPMPGRTYGAFRRDIPDSRDRSRLTLKVKRLEDMTKISFIEERQRWAFRGGSRLFGWAPTDPSEQVMRDVQNRLDTKLQEHGCSVT
;
A
#
# COMPACT_ATOMS: atom_id res chain seq x y z
N MET A 1 -39.70 53.40 35.97
CA MET A 1 -38.59 53.50 36.93
C MET A 1 -37.57 52.44 36.61
N THR A 2 -36.37 52.89 36.25
CA THR A 2 -35.16 52.15 35.87
C THR A 2 -34.51 51.43 37.05
N ARG A 3 -33.92 50.24 36.84
CA ARG A 3 -32.71 49.77 37.53
C ARG A 3 -32.11 48.52 36.85
N PHE A 4 -31.04 48.75 36.09
CA PHE A 4 -30.01 47.75 35.78
C PHE A 4 -29.11 47.53 37.02
N PRO A 5 -28.53 46.33 37.17
CA PRO A 5 -27.17 46.27 37.70
C PRO A 5 -26.24 45.34 36.90
N ARG A 6 -25.12 45.96 36.49
CA ARG A 6 -23.71 45.52 36.59
C ARG A 6 -23.29 44.15 36.03
N ILE A 7 -22.70 44.26 34.83
CA ILE A 7 -21.40 43.72 34.40
C ILE A 7 -20.59 43.04 35.52
N GLY A 8 -20.38 41.74 35.35
CA GLY A 8 -19.32 40.95 35.97
C GLY A 8 -18.62 40.13 34.90
N LEU A 9 -17.51 40.65 34.39
CA LEU A 9 -16.60 40.03 33.46
C LEU A 9 -15.94 38.80 34.12
N GLN A 10 -16.25 37.58 33.67
CA GLN A 10 -15.35 36.43 33.82
C GLN A 10 -15.21 35.72 32.49
N ILE A 11 -14.22 36.20 31.74
CA ILE A 11 -13.58 35.53 30.62
C ILE A 11 -12.88 34.29 31.21
N LEU A 12 -13.41 33.10 30.94
CA LEU A 12 -12.67 31.84 31.14
C LEU A 12 -12.34 31.28 29.75
N PRO A 13 -11.09 31.40 29.27
CA PRO A 13 -10.69 30.84 28.00
C PRO A 13 -10.36 29.36 28.22
N LEU A 14 -11.34 28.48 28.09
CA LEU A 14 -11.05 27.04 28.06
C LEU A 14 -10.57 26.65 26.66
N LEU A 15 -9.30 26.96 26.43
CA LEU A 15 -8.29 26.12 25.79
C LEU A 15 -8.83 25.03 24.86
N LEU A 16 -8.73 25.28 23.56
CA LEU A 16 -7.86 24.53 22.65
C LEU A 16 -7.57 23.08 23.09
N LEU A 17 -8.57 22.21 23.02
CA LEU A 17 -8.35 20.76 22.99
C LEU A 17 -8.29 20.31 21.53
N GLY A 18 -7.07 20.46 21.01
CA GLY A 18 -6.45 19.67 19.96
C GLY A 18 -7.37 19.01 18.95
N SER A 19 -7.54 19.68 17.82
CA SER A 19 -7.73 19.01 16.54
C SER A 19 -6.49 18.16 16.23
N PHE A 20 -6.37 16.97 16.84
CA PHE A 20 -5.54 15.90 16.29
C PHE A 20 -6.30 15.26 15.14
N GLY A 21 -6.50 16.02 14.06
CA GLY A 21 -6.69 15.45 12.75
C GLY A 21 -5.36 14.81 12.36
N GLY A 22 -5.12 13.60 12.85
CA GLY A 22 -4.00 12.79 12.43
C GLY A 22 -4.12 12.60 10.92
N CYS A 23 -3.29 13.30 10.16
CA CYS A 23 -2.99 12.90 8.81
C CYS A 23 -2.36 11.51 8.92
N ALA A 24 -3.16 10.47 8.70
CA ALA A 24 -2.67 9.11 8.57
C ALA A 24 -1.60 9.15 7.48
N LEU A 25 -0.35 9.03 7.92
CA LEU A 25 0.84 8.98 7.09
C LEU A 25 0.63 7.87 6.06
N MET A 26 0.44 8.23 4.80
CA MET A 26 0.48 7.30 3.66
C MET A 26 1.91 6.83 3.39
N THR A 27 2.58 6.33 4.43
CA THR A 27 3.89 5.69 4.36
C THR A 27 3.80 4.18 4.52
N SER A 28 2.64 3.62 4.92
CA SER A 28 2.44 2.17 5.07
C SER A 28 2.14 1.52 3.71
N GLY A 29 3.18 1.13 2.99
CA GLY A 29 2.99 0.33 1.78
C GLY A 29 4.24 0.05 0.98
N MET A 30 5.25 0.92 1.05
CA MET A 30 6.52 0.66 0.37
C MET A 30 7.50 -0.03 1.32
N HIS A 31 7.89 -1.25 0.99
CA HIS A 31 8.92 -2.01 1.66
C HIS A 31 10.24 -1.90 0.90
N GLN A 32 11.36 -2.01 1.61
CA GLN A 32 12.70 -1.84 1.04
C GLN A 32 13.65 -2.87 1.63
N ARG A 33 14.41 -3.56 0.80
CA ARG A 33 15.46 -4.50 1.20
C ARG A 33 16.78 -4.06 0.61
N LEU A 34 17.85 -4.18 1.41
CA LEU A 34 19.21 -3.91 1.00
C LEU A 34 19.93 -5.26 0.89
N ALA A 35 20.61 -5.46 -0.22
CA ALA A 35 21.36 -6.68 -0.48
C ALA A 35 22.77 -6.33 -0.94
N VAL A 36 23.76 -6.98 -0.36
CA VAL A 36 25.14 -6.88 -0.82
C VAL A 36 25.34 -7.95 -1.90
N CYS A 37 25.12 -7.57 -3.15
CA CYS A 37 25.40 -8.37 -4.33
C CYS A 37 25.35 -7.53 -5.62
N SER A 38 25.79 -8.14 -6.73
CA SER A 38 25.69 -7.54 -8.05
C SER A 38 24.24 -7.20 -8.38
N TYR A 39 24.07 -6.16 -9.20
CA TYR A 39 22.76 -5.76 -9.69
C TYR A 39 22.04 -6.90 -10.42
N ASP A 40 22.78 -7.73 -11.16
CA ASP A 40 22.21 -8.84 -11.93
C ASP A 40 21.61 -9.92 -11.03
N HIS A 41 22.31 -10.32 -9.96
CA HIS A 41 21.76 -11.29 -8.99
C HIS A 41 20.55 -10.73 -8.25
N ALA A 42 20.61 -9.45 -7.84
CA ALA A 42 19.49 -8.78 -7.20
C ALA A 42 18.28 -8.63 -8.15
N TRP A 43 18.51 -8.40 -9.44
CA TRP A 43 17.48 -8.32 -10.47
C TRP A 43 16.80 -9.68 -10.67
N ASP A 44 17.58 -10.74 -10.85
CA ASP A 44 17.05 -12.09 -11.06
C ASP A 44 16.27 -12.57 -9.83
N ALA A 45 16.78 -12.30 -8.62
CA ALA A 45 16.06 -12.57 -7.38
C ALA A 45 14.73 -11.78 -7.29
N ALA A 46 14.71 -10.51 -7.69
CA ALA A 46 13.50 -9.69 -7.67
C ALA A 46 12.44 -10.20 -8.67
N ILE A 47 12.85 -10.64 -9.85
CA ILE A 47 11.97 -11.29 -10.82
C ILE A 47 11.41 -12.59 -10.24
N ASP A 48 12.26 -13.41 -9.64
CA ASP A 48 11.88 -14.71 -9.07
C ASP A 48 10.88 -14.57 -7.91
N ALA A 49 11.02 -13.52 -7.09
CA ALA A 49 10.15 -13.27 -5.94
C ALA A 49 8.68 -13.00 -6.32
N VAL A 50 8.42 -12.57 -7.57
CA VAL A 50 7.07 -12.25 -8.07
C VAL A 50 6.61 -13.15 -9.22
N LYS A 51 7.29 -14.29 -9.44
CA LYS A 51 6.90 -15.29 -10.45
C LYS A 51 5.53 -15.92 -10.21
N ASP A 52 4.93 -15.74 -9.03
CA ASP A 52 3.56 -16.15 -8.73
C ASP A 52 2.50 -15.31 -9.49
N ARG A 53 2.93 -14.27 -10.22
CA ARG A 53 2.07 -13.40 -11.01
C ARG A 53 2.62 -13.18 -12.42
N SER A 54 1.74 -13.05 -13.39
CA SER A 54 2.10 -12.56 -14.72
C SER A 54 2.76 -11.17 -14.61
N THR A 55 3.76 -10.92 -15.44
CA THR A 55 4.47 -9.64 -15.42
C THR A 55 4.06 -8.76 -16.60
N ASP A 56 3.64 -7.53 -16.32
CA ASP A 56 3.23 -6.51 -17.30
C ASP A 56 4.48 -5.80 -17.88
N THR A 57 5.44 -5.45 -17.04
CA THR A 57 6.68 -4.74 -17.45
C THR A 57 7.90 -5.33 -16.74
N LYS A 58 8.97 -5.57 -17.51
CA LYS A 58 10.31 -5.95 -17.04
C LYS A 58 11.36 -5.11 -17.74
N ASP A 59 11.73 -4.00 -17.14
CA ASP A 59 12.76 -3.10 -17.68
C ASP A 59 14.00 -3.15 -16.77
N LYS A 60 15.00 -3.93 -17.22
CA LYS A 60 16.25 -4.13 -16.49
C LYS A 60 17.15 -2.90 -16.51
N ASP A 61 17.03 -2.04 -17.51
CA ASP A 61 17.86 -0.84 -17.62
C ASP A 61 17.41 0.23 -16.60
N THR A 62 16.09 0.38 -16.43
CA THR A 62 15.54 1.29 -15.41
C THR A 62 15.34 0.63 -14.04
N GLY A 63 15.50 -0.69 -13.96
CA GLY A 63 15.31 -1.49 -12.78
C GLY A 63 13.85 -1.58 -12.34
N LEU A 64 12.89 -1.55 -13.25
CA LEU A 64 11.46 -1.56 -12.97
C LEU A 64 10.81 -2.90 -13.33
N ILE A 65 10.09 -3.47 -12.36
CA ILE A 65 9.26 -4.66 -12.56
C ILE A 65 7.84 -4.32 -12.12
N VAL A 66 6.86 -4.54 -12.99
CA VAL A 66 5.44 -4.33 -12.70
C VAL A 66 4.68 -5.60 -13.04
N THR A 67 3.92 -6.14 -12.09
CA THR A 67 3.05 -7.29 -12.36
C THR A 67 1.76 -6.89 -13.04
N GLU A 68 1.12 -7.83 -13.71
CA GLU A 68 -0.28 -7.66 -14.08
C GLU A 68 -1.16 -7.56 -12.83
N TRP A 69 -2.40 -7.09 -13.04
CA TRP A 69 -3.43 -7.09 -12.00
C TRP A 69 -3.86 -8.52 -11.72
N LEU A 70 -3.60 -9.00 -10.52
CA LEU A 70 -4.16 -10.25 -10.02
C LEU A 70 -5.53 -9.96 -9.40
N GLU A 71 -6.60 -10.44 -10.04
CA GLU A 71 -7.96 -10.31 -9.51
C GLU A 71 -8.31 -11.52 -8.61
N VAL A 72 -8.90 -11.25 -7.45
CA VAL A 72 -9.30 -12.25 -6.46
C VAL A 72 -10.78 -12.04 -6.13
N PRO A 73 -11.65 -13.05 -6.35
CA PRO A 73 -13.05 -13.00 -5.93
C PRO A 73 -13.18 -12.83 -4.41
N MET A 74 -14.08 -11.96 -3.98
CA MET A 74 -14.33 -11.63 -2.57
C MET A 74 -15.82 -11.79 -2.24
N PRO A 75 -16.36 -13.02 -2.29
CA PRO A 75 -17.79 -13.28 -2.07
C PRO A 75 -18.23 -12.88 -0.66
N GLY A 76 -19.52 -12.51 -0.51
CA GLY A 76 -20.12 -12.16 0.79
C GLY A 76 -19.76 -10.77 1.31
N ARG A 77 -19.06 -9.94 0.52
CA ARG A 77 -18.82 -8.53 0.87
C ARG A 77 -20.10 -7.73 0.72
N THR A 78 -20.39 -6.94 1.74
CA THR A 78 -21.58 -6.08 1.80
C THR A 78 -21.19 -4.60 1.92
N TYR A 79 -22.11 -3.70 1.57
CA TYR A 79 -21.92 -2.25 1.68
C TYR A 79 -23.08 -1.55 2.41
N GLY A 80 -22.76 -0.41 3.04
CA GLY A 80 -23.71 0.45 3.74
C GLY A 80 -24.24 -0.14 5.06
N ALA A 81 -25.00 0.67 5.79
CA ALA A 81 -25.59 0.27 7.08
C ALA A 81 -26.56 -0.93 6.94
N PHE A 82 -27.17 -1.08 5.77
CA PHE A 82 -28.11 -2.17 5.47
C PHE A 82 -27.43 -3.44 4.95
N ARG A 83 -26.09 -3.49 4.91
CA ARG A 83 -25.31 -4.67 4.49
C ARG A 83 -25.80 -5.27 3.17
N ARG A 84 -25.99 -4.42 2.16
CA ARG A 84 -26.39 -4.89 0.83
C ARG A 84 -25.23 -5.63 0.17
N ASP A 85 -25.51 -6.73 -0.52
CA ASP A 85 -24.49 -7.47 -1.25
C ASP A 85 -23.89 -6.63 -2.37
N ILE A 86 -22.58 -6.79 -2.58
CA ILE A 86 -21.89 -6.27 -3.76
C ILE A 86 -21.84 -7.40 -4.79
N PRO A 87 -22.58 -7.29 -5.92
CA PRO A 87 -22.47 -8.24 -7.02
C PRO A 87 -21.03 -8.28 -7.54
N ASP A 88 -20.54 -9.48 -7.87
CA ASP A 88 -19.19 -9.71 -8.40
C ASP A 88 -18.09 -9.05 -7.58
N SER A 89 -18.28 -9.00 -6.26
CA SER A 89 -17.28 -8.45 -5.33
C SER A 89 -15.93 -9.13 -5.55
N ARG A 90 -14.92 -8.31 -5.76
CA ARG A 90 -13.56 -8.73 -6.09
C ARG A 90 -12.55 -7.69 -5.65
N ASP A 91 -11.35 -8.14 -5.36
CA ASP A 91 -10.18 -7.29 -5.18
C ASP A 91 -9.24 -7.50 -6.36
N ARG A 92 -8.38 -6.52 -6.60
CA ARG A 92 -7.24 -6.67 -7.50
C ARG A 92 -5.99 -6.09 -6.89
N SER A 93 -4.87 -6.71 -7.20
CA SER A 93 -3.57 -6.37 -6.65
C SER A 93 -2.51 -6.38 -7.74
N ARG A 94 -1.64 -5.38 -7.73
CA ARG A 94 -0.49 -5.23 -8.63
C ARG A 94 0.74 -4.93 -7.80
N LEU A 95 1.84 -5.62 -8.05
CA LEU A 95 3.11 -5.36 -7.41
C LEU A 95 3.99 -4.52 -8.32
N THR A 96 4.66 -3.53 -7.74
CA THR A 96 5.71 -2.77 -8.39
C THR A 96 6.99 -2.93 -7.59
N LEU A 97 8.06 -3.38 -8.25
CA LEU A 97 9.38 -3.52 -7.68
C LEU A 97 10.34 -2.60 -8.42
N LYS A 98 11.28 -2.03 -7.68
CA LYS A 98 12.35 -1.20 -8.21
C LYS A 98 13.69 -1.64 -7.64
N VAL A 99 14.60 -2.01 -8.53
CA VAL A 99 15.97 -2.43 -8.22
C VAL A 99 16.91 -1.28 -8.57
N LYS A 100 17.67 -0.79 -7.59
CA LYS A 100 18.61 0.32 -7.76
C LYS A 100 19.99 -0.09 -7.28
N ARG A 101 21.00 0.14 -8.12
CA ARG A 101 22.40 0.05 -7.72
C ARG A 101 22.73 1.21 -6.78
N LEU A 102 23.35 0.89 -5.65
CA LEU A 102 24.08 1.81 -4.78
C LEU A 102 25.58 1.45 -4.89
N GLU A 103 26.46 2.22 -4.26
CA GLU A 103 27.92 2.05 -4.41
C GLU A 103 28.38 0.60 -4.14
N ASP A 104 28.10 0.08 -2.94
CA ASP A 104 28.53 -1.27 -2.54
C ASP A 104 27.39 -2.28 -2.43
N MET A 105 26.15 -1.87 -2.73
CA MET A 105 24.94 -2.66 -2.45
C MET A 105 23.87 -2.42 -3.50
N THR A 106 22.90 -3.32 -3.57
CA THR A 106 21.70 -3.15 -4.38
C THR A 106 20.49 -2.95 -3.46
N LYS A 107 19.72 -1.90 -3.72
CA LYS A 107 18.47 -1.62 -3.03
C LYS A 107 17.29 -2.11 -3.86
N ILE A 108 16.44 -2.92 -3.25
CA ILE A 108 15.20 -3.40 -3.85
C ILE A 108 14.04 -2.83 -3.05
N SER A 109 13.22 -1.98 -3.68
CA SER A 109 11.99 -1.48 -3.07
C SER A 109 10.77 -2.07 -3.75
N PHE A 110 9.73 -2.37 -3.00
CA PHE A 110 8.51 -2.92 -3.56
C PHE A 110 7.27 -2.38 -2.85
N ILE A 111 6.18 -2.28 -3.60
CA ILE A 111 4.89 -1.82 -3.11
C ILE A 111 3.78 -2.61 -3.81
N GLU A 112 2.69 -2.82 -3.07
CA GLU A 112 1.44 -3.31 -3.63
C GLU A 112 0.50 -2.13 -3.91
N GLU A 113 0.04 -2.02 -5.14
CA GLU A 113 -1.17 -1.28 -5.47
C GLU A 113 -2.36 -2.23 -5.34
N ARG A 114 -3.27 -1.94 -4.41
CA ARG A 114 -4.46 -2.74 -4.21
C ARG A 114 -5.71 -1.91 -4.44
N GLN A 115 -6.66 -2.50 -5.16
CA GLN A 115 -7.96 -1.92 -5.41
C GLN A 115 -9.06 -2.92 -5.07
N ARG A 116 -10.16 -2.42 -4.53
CA ARG A 116 -11.35 -3.19 -4.23
C ARG A 116 -12.50 -2.77 -5.13
N TRP A 117 -13.33 -3.71 -5.54
CA TRP A 117 -14.61 -3.40 -6.17
C TRP A 117 -15.56 -2.90 -5.10
N ALA A 118 -15.97 -1.63 -5.22
CA ALA A 118 -16.76 -0.97 -4.19
C ALA A 118 -17.90 -0.16 -4.79
N PHE A 119 -18.94 0.04 -3.98
CA PHE A 119 -20.00 0.99 -4.29
C PHE A 119 -19.42 2.41 -4.34
N ARG A 120 -19.69 3.12 -5.44
CA ARG A 120 -19.17 4.48 -5.72
C ARG A 120 -20.29 5.52 -5.84
N GLY A 121 -21.54 5.08 -6.01
CA GLY A 121 -22.69 5.96 -6.22
C GLY A 121 -22.68 6.65 -7.60
N GLY A 122 -23.70 7.49 -7.86
CA GLY A 122 -23.83 8.19 -9.14
C GLY A 122 -24.23 7.28 -10.31
N SER A 123 -23.86 7.65 -11.54
CA SER A 123 -24.20 6.90 -12.76
C SER A 123 -23.47 5.56 -12.91
N ARG A 124 -22.37 5.36 -12.19
CA ARG A 124 -21.64 4.08 -12.09
C ARG A 124 -21.67 3.61 -10.65
N LEU A 125 -22.67 2.79 -10.33
CA LEU A 125 -22.93 2.34 -8.96
C LEU A 125 -21.72 1.62 -8.33
N PHE A 126 -20.94 0.88 -9.14
CA PHE A 126 -19.74 0.19 -8.68
C PHE A 126 -18.52 0.53 -9.54
N GLY A 127 -17.34 0.47 -8.91
CA GLY A 127 -16.08 0.69 -9.58
C GLY A 127 -14.88 0.34 -8.70
N TRP A 128 -13.70 0.36 -9.32
CA TRP A 128 -12.46 0.13 -8.61
C TRP A 128 -12.11 1.30 -7.68
N ALA A 129 -11.77 0.93 -6.45
CA ALA A 129 -11.45 1.83 -5.37
C ALA A 129 -10.08 1.51 -4.79
N PRO A 130 -9.16 2.49 -4.62
CA PRO A 130 -7.94 2.26 -3.85
C PRO A 130 -8.28 1.70 -2.46
N THR A 131 -7.45 0.78 -2.00
CA THR A 131 -7.50 0.23 -0.65
C THR A 131 -6.09 0.00 -0.15
N ASP A 132 -5.95 -0.10 1.17
CA ASP A 132 -4.66 -0.37 1.79
C ASP A 132 -4.02 -1.65 1.24
N PRO A 133 -2.70 -1.66 1.05
CA PRO A 133 -1.92 -2.87 0.77
C PRO A 133 -2.26 -4.00 1.74
N SER A 134 -2.19 -5.23 1.25
CA SER A 134 -2.33 -6.43 2.05
C SER A 134 -1.02 -6.71 2.77
N GLU A 135 -1.03 -6.55 4.09
CA GLU A 135 0.07 -6.94 4.98
C GLU A 135 0.56 -8.37 4.74
N GLN A 136 -0.35 -9.30 4.40
CA GLN A 136 0.03 -10.67 4.08
C GLN A 136 0.81 -10.75 2.77
N VAL A 137 0.33 -10.10 1.70
CA VAL A 137 1.03 -10.11 0.40
C VAL A 137 2.40 -9.46 0.54
N MET A 138 2.50 -8.35 1.28
CA MET A 138 3.78 -7.66 1.50
C MET A 138 4.78 -8.54 2.27
N ARG A 139 4.33 -9.26 3.30
CA ARG A 139 5.17 -10.26 4.00
C ARG A 139 5.55 -11.44 3.12
N ASP A 140 4.64 -11.97 2.33
CA ASP A 140 4.91 -13.12 1.47
C ASP A 140 5.91 -12.77 0.37
N VAL A 141 5.76 -11.59 -0.25
CA VAL A 141 6.71 -11.06 -1.24
C VAL A 141 8.07 -10.83 -0.60
N GLN A 142 8.10 -10.26 0.60
CA GLN A 142 9.35 -10.09 1.35
C GLN A 142 10.05 -11.43 1.57
N ASN A 143 9.37 -12.42 2.13
CA ASN A 143 9.98 -13.70 2.48
C ASN A 143 10.52 -14.39 1.23
N ARG A 144 9.76 -14.37 0.13
CA ARG A 144 10.23 -14.88 -1.15
C ARG A 144 11.46 -14.12 -1.65
N LEU A 145 11.44 -12.79 -1.56
CA LEU A 145 12.56 -11.95 -1.98
C LEU A 145 13.82 -12.28 -1.17
N ASP A 146 13.72 -12.38 0.15
CA ASP A 146 14.84 -12.70 1.04
C ASP A 146 15.40 -14.10 0.71
N THR A 147 14.53 -15.10 0.51
CA THR A 147 14.93 -16.44 0.06
C THR A 147 15.63 -16.41 -1.30
N LYS A 148 15.07 -15.71 -2.29
CA LYS A 148 15.65 -15.64 -3.64
C LYS A 148 16.97 -14.89 -3.66
N LEU A 149 17.11 -13.83 -2.87
CA LEU A 149 18.39 -13.15 -2.70
C LEU A 149 19.47 -14.11 -2.18
N GLN A 150 19.15 -14.91 -1.15
CA GLN A 150 20.08 -15.89 -0.62
C GLN A 150 20.42 -17.00 -1.63
N GLU A 151 19.43 -17.53 -2.36
CA GLU A 151 19.64 -18.53 -3.42
C GLU A 151 20.56 -18.00 -4.55
N HIS A 152 20.46 -16.71 -4.87
CA HIS A 152 21.31 -16.01 -5.85
C HIS A 152 22.65 -15.53 -5.27
N GLY A 153 22.99 -15.93 -4.03
CA GLY A 153 24.29 -15.64 -3.39
C GLY A 153 24.41 -14.24 -2.79
N CYS A 154 23.31 -13.50 -2.64
CA CYS A 154 23.29 -12.19 -1.99
C CYS A 154 23.27 -12.32 -0.47
N SER A 155 24.01 -11.43 0.21
CA SER A 155 23.86 -11.23 1.65
C SER A 155 22.79 -10.17 1.92
N VAL A 156 21.76 -10.52 2.69
CA VAL A 156 20.65 -9.61 3.04
C VAL A 156 20.98 -8.92 4.36
N THR A 157 20.77 -7.59 4.43
CA THR A 157 21.04 -6.76 5.62
C THR A 157 19.75 -6.14 6.15
#